data_AF-D7KMX4-F1
#
_entry.id   AF-D7KMX4-F1
#
_cell.length_a   1.000
_cell.length_b   1.000
_cell.length_c   1.000
_cell.angle_alpha   90.00
_cell.angle_beta   90.00
_cell.angle_gamma   90.00
#
_symmetry.space_group_name_H-M   'P 1'
#
loop_
_entity.id
_entity.type
_entity.pdbx_description
1 polymer ?
#
loop_
_entity_poly.entity_id
_entity_poly.type
_entity_poly.pdbx_seq_one_letter_code
_entity_poly.pdbx_strand_id
1 'polypeptide(L)' 'MNKTQYISQTLLVRTTIDCNLVKGSTFVHHSYFRAYEGGGFISHYGKQVFWDAREDGVYLSHGKDTPKYMYKWI' A
#
# COMPACT_ATOMS: atom_id res chain seq x y z
N MET A 1 12.93 -4.10 -0.49
CA MET A 1 12.49 -3.64 -1.83
C MET A 1 11.44 -2.56 -1.60
N ASN A 2 11.77 -1.29 -1.81
CA ASN A 2 10.79 -0.20 -1.72
C ASN A 2 10.14 -0.02 -3.10
N LYS A 3 8.87 -0.40 -3.25
CA LYS A 3 8.11 -0.14 -4.49
C LYS A 3 7.32 1.15 -4.31
N THR A 4 7.79 2.23 -4.92
CA THR A 4 7.03 3.47 -5.04
C THR A 4 6.02 3.30 -6.18
N GLN A 5 4.73 3.34 -5.87
CA GLN A 5 3.66 3.36 -6.89
C GLN A 5 3.19 4.80 -7.10
N TYR A 6 3.29 5.27 -8.34
CA TYR A 6 2.70 6.54 -8.77
C TYR A 6 1.29 6.25 -9.29
N ILE A 7 0.29 6.86 -8.66
CA ILE A 7 -1.12 6.66 -9.03
C ILE A 7 -1.54 7.86 -9.89
N SER A 8 -1.79 7.61 -11.17
CA SER A 8 -2.44 8.56 -12.08
C SER A 8 -3.94 8.27 -12.09
N GLN A 9 -4.78 9.24 -11.70
CA GLN A 9 -6.23 9.08 -11.66
C GLN A 9 -6.91 9.89 -12.76
N THR A 10 -7.78 9.23 -13.54
CA THR A 10 -8.65 9.88 -14.54
C THR A 10 -10.03 10.13 -13.93
N LEU A 11 -10.61 11.32 -14.17
CA LEU A 11 -11.78 11.93 -13.49
C LEU A 11 -13.08 11.11 -13.33
N LEU A 12 -13.20 9.92 -13.92
CA LEU A 12 -14.48 9.20 -14.04
C LEU A 12 -14.45 7.76 -13.50
N VAL A 13 -13.28 7.23 -13.10
CA VAL A 13 -13.15 5.79 -12.76
C VAL A 13 -12.61 5.62 -11.35
N ARG A 14 -13.36 4.88 -10.52
CA ARG A 14 -12.87 4.40 -9.22
C ARG A 14 -11.61 3.58 -9.48
N THR A 15 -10.49 4.03 -8.93
CA THR A 15 -9.19 3.38 -9.02
C THR A 15 -8.92 2.70 -7.69
N THR A 16 -8.75 1.39 -7.71
CA THR A 16 -8.33 0.59 -6.56
C THR A 16 -6.97 -0.03 -6.86
N ILE A 17 -6.08 -0.05 -5.86
CA ILE A 17 -4.83 -0.80 -5.94
C ILE A 17 -4.84 -1.77 -4.76
N ASP A 18 -4.88 -3.06 -5.09
CA ASP A 18 -4.75 -4.14 -4.13
C ASP A 18 -3.32 -4.71 -4.22
N CYS A 19 -2.74 -5.00 -3.06
CA CYS A 19 -1.38 -5.50 -2.92
C CYS A 19 -1.41 -6.89 -2.30
N ASN A 20 -0.71 -7.81 -2.93
CA ASN A 20 -0.39 -9.12 -2.38
C ASN A 20 1.12 -9.14 -2.09
N LEU A 21 1.47 -9.20 -0.81
CA LEU A 21 2.86 -9.28 -0.33
C LEU A 21 3.16 -10.69 0.15
N VAL A 22 4.32 -11.18 -0.25
CA VAL A 22 4.85 -12.49 0.13
C VAL A 22 6.24 -12.30 0.70
N LYS A 23 6.52 -12.99 1.81
CA LYS A 23 7.83 -13.02 2.46
C LYS A 23 8.30 -14.47 2.66
N GLY A 24 9.59 -14.71 2.44
CA GLY A 24 10.27 -15.98 2.69
C GLY A 24 10.27 -16.96 1.50
N SER A 25 11.11 -17.99 1.59
CA SER A 25 11.05 -19.15 0.68
C SER A 25 9.70 -19.86 0.86
N THR A 26 9.16 -20.43 -0.21
CA THR A 26 7.89 -21.18 -0.22
C THR A 26 6.63 -20.41 0.22
N PHE A 27 6.61 -19.08 0.12
CA PHE A 27 5.41 -18.27 0.37
C PHE A 27 4.80 -18.41 1.78
N VAL A 28 5.62 -18.79 2.77
CA VAL A 28 5.14 -19.11 4.14
C VAL A 28 4.48 -17.90 4.81
N HIS A 29 4.88 -16.70 4.44
CA HIS A 29 4.26 -15.47 4.92
C HIS A 29 3.57 -14.71 3.80
N HIS A 30 2.29 -14.43 3.99
CA HIS A 30 1.45 -13.73 3.01
C HIS A 30 0.61 -12.63 3.66
N SER A 31 0.40 -11.53 2.96
CA SER A 31 -0.54 -10.49 3.33
C SER A 31 -1.20 -9.90 2.09
N TYR A 32 -2.54 -9.89 2.07
CA TYR A 32 -3.35 -9.26 1.02
C TYR A 32 -4.12 -8.08 1.60
N PHE A 33 -3.97 -6.90 1.00
CA PHE A 33 -4.63 -5.68 1.46
C PHE A 33 -4.82 -4.65 0.35
N ARG A 34 -5.80 -3.76 0.53
CA ARG A 34 -6.02 -2.61 -0.36
C ARG A 34 -5.05 -1.48 -0.01
N ALA A 35 -4.09 -1.23 -0.88
CA ALA A 35 -3.09 -0.17 -0.72
C ALA A 35 -3.63 1.21 -1.10
N TYR A 36 -4.61 1.25 -2.00
CA TYR A 36 -5.24 2.49 -2.45
C TYR A 36 -6.69 2.28 -2.84
N GLU A 37 -7.52 3.24 -2.47
CA GLU A 37 -8.85 3.40 -3.01
C GLU A 37 -9.07 4.90 -3.27
N GLY A 38 -9.32 5.25 -4.52
CA GLY A 38 -9.60 6.63 -4.91
C GLY A 38 -10.60 6.70 -6.06
N GLY A 39 -11.27 7.85 -6.18
CA GLY A 39 -12.29 8.09 -7.18
C GLY A 39 -13.25 9.18 -6.70
N GLY A 40 -13.94 9.83 -7.64
CA GLY A 40 -14.81 10.98 -7.38
C GLY A 40 -14.24 12.29 -7.94
N PHE A 41 -14.96 13.40 -7.74
CA PHE A 41 -14.65 14.72 -8.30
C PHE A 41 -13.39 15.39 -7.71
N ILE A 42 -12.69 14.74 -6.77
CA ILE A 42 -11.56 15.31 -6.05
C ILE A 42 -10.28 14.63 -6.53
N SER A 43 -9.37 15.43 -7.07
CA SER A 43 -8.07 14.96 -7.53
C SER A 43 -7.14 14.63 -6.37
N HIS A 44 -6.58 13.41 -6.32
CA HIS A 44 -5.65 12.98 -5.26
C HIS A 44 -4.16 13.12 -5.66
N TYR A 45 -3.78 14.17 -6.41
CA TYR A 45 -2.36 14.44 -6.69
C TYR A 45 -1.59 14.76 -5.39
N GLY A 46 -0.44 14.12 -5.21
CA GLY A 46 0.54 14.47 -4.16
C GLY A 46 0.45 13.68 -2.85
N LYS A 47 -0.55 12.80 -2.66
CA LYS A 47 -0.57 11.89 -1.50
C LYS A 47 0.43 10.76 -1.70
N GLN A 48 1.59 10.88 -1.05
CA GLN A 48 2.59 9.81 -0.99
C GLN A 48 2.33 8.93 0.23
N VAL A 49 2.12 7.65 -0.06
CA VAL A 49 1.89 6.62 0.93
C VAL A 49 2.97 5.57 0.75
N PHE A 50 3.64 5.20 1.83
CA PHE A 50 4.71 4.22 1.81
C PHE A 50 4.28 2.98 2.57
N TRP A 51 4.38 1.83 1.90
CA TRP A 51 4.15 0.52 2.48
C TRP A 51 5.50 -0.16 2.72
N ASP A 52 5.74 -0.58 3.96
CA ASP A 52 7.01 -1.17 4.40
C ASP A 52 6.76 -2.59 4.94
N ALA A 53 7.47 -3.56 4.39
CA ALA A 53 7.38 -4.97 4.78
C ALA A 53 8.54 -5.30 5.72
N ARG A 54 8.22 -5.52 7.00
CA ARG A 54 9.19 -5.78 8.07
C ARG A 54 9.13 -7.23 8.54
N GLU A 55 9.98 -7.55 9.51
CA GLU A 55 10.08 -8.90 10.03
C GLU A 55 8.76 -9.41 10.64
N ASP A 56 8.06 -8.55 11.36
CA ASP A 56 6.85 -8.85 12.13
C ASP A 56 5.53 -8.50 11.41
N GLY A 57 5.57 -7.71 10.34
CA GLY A 57 4.38 -7.39 9.56
C GLY A 57 4.57 -6.30 8.51
N VAL A 58 3.45 -5.73 8.09
CA VAL A 58 3.35 -4.67 7.08
C VAL A 58 2.95 -3.36 7.74
N TYR A 59 3.70 -2.31 7.44
CA TYR A 59 3.53 -0.97 7.99
C TYR A 59 3.14 0.03 6.91
N LEU A 60 2.46 1.10 7.33
CA LEU A 60 2.02 2.21 6.51
C LEU A 60 2.53 3.54 7.05
N SER A 61 3.14 4.37 6.21
CA SER A 61 3.39 5.77 6.54
C SER A 61 2.85 6.73 5.48
N HIS A 62 2.48 7.91 5.94
CA HIS A 62 2.08 9.04 5.10
C HIS A 62 3.21 10.07 5.13
N GLY A 63 3.87 10.32 4.00
CA GLY A 63 4.99 11.26 3.95
C GLY A 63 6.12 10.90 4.93
N LYS A 64 6.36 11.78 5.92
CA LYS A 64 7.43 11.63 6.94
C LYS A 64 6.92 11.08 8.29
N ASP A 65 5.66 10.69 8.37
CA ASP A 65 5.06 10.22 9.61
C ASP A 65 5.66 8.88 10.06
N THR A 66 5.59 8.62 11.37
CA THR A 66 5.99 7.33 11.94
C THR A 66 5.15 6.21 11.33
N PRO A 67 5.77 5.14 10.79
CA PRO A 67 5.05 4.02 10.20
C PRO A 67 4.14 3.32 11.22
N LYS A 68 2.88 3.12 10.85
CA LYS A 68 1.86 2.42 11.65
C LYS A 68 1.80 0.94 11.26
N TYR A 69 1.77 0.04 12.23
CA TYR A 69 1.57 -1.39 11.99
C TYR A 69 0.14 -1.64 11.49
N MET A 70 0.00 -2.24 10.31
CA MET A 70 -1.30 -2.45 9.67
C MET A 70 -1.70 -3.92 9.61
N TYR A 71 -0.78 -4.78 9.17
CA TYR A 71 -1.07 -6.19 8.93
C TYR A 71 0.03 -7.06 9.51
N LYS A 72 -0.37 -8.14 10.19
CA LYS A 72 0.53 -9.22 10.58
C LYS A 72 0.68 -10.20 9.43
N TRP A 73 1.87 -10.76 9.26
CA TRP A 73 2.05 -11.91 8.38
C TRP A 73 1.16 -13.07 8.83
N ILE A 74 0.42 -13.66 7.89
CA ILE A 74 -0.23 -14.96 8.07
C ILE A 74 0.78 -16.03 7.69
#